data_AF-A0A436W0H7-F1
#
_entry.id   AF-A0A436W0H7-F1
#
_cell.length_a   1.000
_cell.length_b   1.000
_cell.length_c   1.000
_cell.angle_alpha   90.00
_cell.angle_beta   90.00
_cell.angle_gamma   90.00
#
_symmetry.space_group_name_H-M   'P 1'
#
loop_
_entity.id
_entity.type
_entity.pdbx_description
1 polymer ?
#
loop_
_entity_poly.entity_id
_entity_poly.type
_entity_poly.pdbx_seq_one_letter_code
_entity_poly.pdbx_strand_id
1 'polypeptide(L)'
;MSSNPFTPTRRQLLAGTAALAAAGLAGLRPGFAAGVDWKRFAGTTLDVNLVKSPRSDTLIKYLAEFEELTGMKVNAEATPEQQQRQKTVIELSSGKPSFDVVHLS
;
A
#
# COMPACT_ATOMS: atom_id res chain seq x y z
N MET A 1 49.31 -13.71 7.99
CA MET A 1 48.42 -14.88 7.77
C MET A 1 47.11 -14.34 7.21
N SER A 2 46.91 -14.46 5.91
CA SER A 2 45.69 -13.97 5.23
C SER A 2 44.54 -14.94 5.53
N SER A 3 43.48 -14.47 6.20
CA SER A 3 42.30 -15.29 6.49
C SER A 3 41.46 -15.47 5.24
N ASN A 4 41.18 -16.73 4.87
CA ASN A 4 40.31 -17.10 3.76
C ASN A 4 38.89 -16.56 4.00
N PRO A 5 38.29 -15.77 3.08
CA PRO A 5 36.99 -15.13 3.31
C PRO A 5 35.82 -16.13 3.40
N PHE A 6 36.05 -17.40 3.07
CA PHE A 6 35.04 -18.46 3.06
C PHE A 6 35.04 -19.36 4.31
N THR A 7 35.92 -19.12 5.29
CA THR A 7 36.00 -19.94 6.52
C THR A 7 35.99 -19.03 7.75
N PRO A 8 34.80 -18.66 8.26
CA PRO A 8 34.71 -17.71 9.37
C PRO A 8 35.24 -18.32 10.67
N THR A 9 36.05 -17.53 11.38
CA THR A 9 36.51 -17.90 12.73
C THR A 9 35.38 -17.78 13.75
N ARG A 10 35.47 -18.53 14.86
CA ARG A 10 34.50 -18.46 15.97
C ARG A 10 34.25 -17.02 16.45
N ARG A 11 35.30 -16.19 16.47
CA ARG A 11 35.22 -14.77 16.85
C ARG A 11 34.43 -13.95 15.84
N GLN A 12 34.60 -14.20 14.54
CA GLN A 12 33.82 -13.53 13.49
C GLN A 12 32.35 -13.94 13.53
N LEU A 13 32.06 -15.22 13.81
CA LEU A 13 30.68 -15.68 14.01
C LEU A 13 30.02 -15.00 15.22
N LEU A 14 30.70 -14.97 16.36
CA LEU A 14 30.17 -14.30 17.57
C LEU A 14 29.99 -12.78 17.38
N ALA A 15 30.92 -12.13 16.68
CA ALA A 15 30.79 -10.71 16.38
C ALA A 15 29.61 -10.43 15.42
N GLY A 16 29.42 -11.29 14.40
CA GLY A 16 28.31 -11.17 13.46
C GLY A 16 26.94 -11.39 14.12
N THR A 17 26.81 -12.40 14.99
CA THR A 17 25.55 -12.65 15.71
C THR A 17 25.24 -11.56 16.72
N ALA A 18 26.24 -11.05 17.44
CA ALA A 18 26.07 -9.92 18.36
C ALA A 18 25.64 -8.64 17.62
N ALA A 19 26.22 -8.36 16.45
CA ALA A 19 25.83 -7.19 15.64
C ALA A 19 24.39 -7.29 15.13
N LEU A 20 23.96 -8.47 14.67
CA LEU A 20 22.57 -8.70 14.24
C LEU A 20 21.58 -8.59 15.40
N ALA A 21 21.92 -9.13 16.58
CA ALA A 21 21.09 -9.00 17.78
C ALA A 21 20.97 -7.53 18.24
N ALA A 22 22.07 -6.79 18.21
CA ALA A 22 22.08 -5.37 18.54
C ALA A 22 21.24 -4.54 17.56
N ALA A 23 21.33 -4.82 16.25
CA ALA A 23 20.48 -4.19 15.24
C ALA A 23 18.99 -4.49 15.46
N GLY A 24 18.65 -5.74 15.79
CA GLY A 24 17.29 -6.15 16.12
C GLY A 24 16.72 -5.47 17.38
N LEU A 25 17.55 -5.29 18.42
CA LEU A 25 17.20 -4.57 19.66
C LEU A 25 17.10 -3.05 19.44
N ALA A 26 17.93 -2.49 18.57
CA ALA A 26 17.91 -1.07 18.20
C ALA A 26 16.77 -0.69 17.26
N GLY A 27 15.87 -1.62 16.91
CA GLY A 27 14.72 -1.34 16.04
C GLY A 27 15.07 -1.13 14.58
N LEU A 28 16.31 -1.44 14.16
CA LEU A 28 16.76 -1.43 12.77
C LEU A 28 16.17 -2.66 12.05
N ARG A 29 14.85 -2.63 11.84
CA ARG A 29 14.14 -3.55 10.96
C ARG A 29 13.97 -2.85 9.63
N PRO A 30 14.27 -3.49 8.48
CA PRO A 30 13.84 -2.95 7.21
C PRO A 30 12.32 -2.81 7.26
N GLY A 31 11.83 -1.57 7.30
CA GLY A 31 10.40 -1.31 7.25
C GLY A 31 9.88 -1.72 5.87
N PHE A 32 8.69 -2.32 5.81
CA PHE A 32 8.04 -2.65 4.52
C PHE A 32 7.82 -1.41 3.62
N ALA A 33 7.86 -0.21 4.19
CA ALA A 33 7.80 1.06 3.47
C ALA A 33 9.17 1.54 2.93
N ALA A 34 10.29 0.95 3.36
CA ALA A 34 11.62 1.33 2.92
C ALA A 34 11.81 0.89 1.45
N GLY A 35 11.64 1.83 0.53
CA GLY A 35 11.75 1.59 -0.92
C GLY A 35 10.43 1.61 -1.69
N VAL A 36 9.29 1.94 -1.05
CA VAL A 36 8.05 2.21 -1.78
C VAL A 36 8.19 3.53 -2.53
N ASP A 37 8.25 3.45 -3.86
CA ASP A 37 8.10 4.62 -4.72
C ASP A 37 6.62 5.01 -4.78
N TRP A 38 6.22 5.91 -3.88
CA TRP A 38 4.86 6.42 -3.78
C TRP A 38 4.36 7.10 -5.07
N LYS A 39 5.28 7.56 -5.93
CA LYS A 39 4.95 8.27 -7.17
C LYS A 39 5.09 7.41 -8.42
N ARG A 40 5.30 6.11 -8.28
CA ARG A 40 5.44 5.16 -9.41
C ARG A 40 4.31 5.25 -10.44
N PHE A 41 3.10 5.62 -9.99
CA PHE A 41 1.89 5.71 -10.83
C PHE A 41 1.36 7.16 -10.97
N ALA A 42 2.19 8.16 -10.70
CA ALA A 42 1.81 9.56 -10.84
C ALA A 42 1.26 9.85 -12.25
N GLY A 43 0.19 10.65 -12.33
CA GLY A 43 -0.53 10.94 -13.58
C GLY A 43 -1.67 9.98 -13.91
N THR A 44 -1.84 8.88 -13.15
CA THR A 44 -3.01 8.00 -13.26
C THR A 44 -4.24 8.62 -12.60
N THR A 45 -5.41 8.47 -13.21
CA THR A 45 -6.70 8.77 -12.59
C THR A 45 -7.38 7.47 -12.19
N LEU A 46 -7.93 7.42 -10.98
CA LEU A 46 -8.74 6.31 -10.47
C LEU A 46 -10.20 6.72 -10.38
N ASP A 47 -11.09 5.94 -10.96
CA ASP A 47 -12.53 6.06 -10.75
C ASP A 47 -12.95 5.10 -9.61
N VAL A 48 -13.53 5.64 -8.54
CA VAL A 48 -13.78 4.92 -7.28
C VAL A 48 -15.26 4.98 -6.91
N ASN A 49 -15.89 3.82 -6.84
CA ASN A 49 -17.29 3.67 -6.44
C ASN A 49 -17.41 3.23 -4.97
N LEU A 50 -17.91 4.14 -4.12
CA LEU A 50 -18.06 3.94 -2.68
C LEU A 50 -19.53 3.80 -2.28
N VAL A 51 -19.82 2.92 -1.32
CA VAL A 51 -21.10 2.96 -0.59
C VAL A 51 -21.13 4.15 0.36
N LYS A 52 -22.18 4.98 0.24
CA LYS A 52 -22.40 6.15 1.09
C LYS A 52 -22.49 5.75 2.56
N SER A 53 -21.50 6.16 3.35
CA SER A 53 -21.33 5.80 4.76
C SER A 53 -20.33 6.73 5.45
N PRO A 54 -20.24 6.73 6.81
CA PRO A 54 -19.19 7.47 7.51
C PRO A 54 -17.76 7.09 7.05
N ARG A 55 -17.58 5.84 6.57
CA ARG A 55 -16.32 5.38 5.99
C ARG A 55 -16.03 6.10 4.67
N SER A 56 -16.99 6.19 3.75
CA SER A 56 -16.78 6.91 2.48
C SER A 56 -16.51 8.39 2.73
N ASP A 57 -17.19 8.99 3.72
CA ASP A 57 -16.95 10.40 4.08
C ASP A 57 -15.52 10.61 4.59
N THR A 58 -14.98 9.65 5.36
CA THR A 58 -13.59 9.67 5.82
C THR A 58 -12.60 9.51 4.67
N LEU A 59 -12.85 8.57 3.74
CA LEU A 59 -11.99 8.38 2.57
C LEU A 59 -11.94 9.66 1.73
N ILE A 60 -13.10 10.21 1.38
CA ILE A 60 -13.21 11.45 0.59
C ILE A 60 -12.48 12.61 1.26
N LYS A 61 -12.60 12.75 2.59
CA LYS A 61 -11.92 13.81 3.36
C LYS A 61 -10.39 13.80 3.16
N TYR A 62 -9.77 12.63 3.05
CA TYR A 62 -8.31 12.48 2.95
C TYR A 62 -7.81 12.15 1.54
N LEU A 63 -8.69 12.15 0.53
CA LEU A 63 -8.25 11.89 -0.87
C LEU A 63 -7.21 12.91 -1.34
N ALA A 64 -7.34 14.19 -0.96
CA ALA A 64 -6.37 15.21 -1.37
C ALA A 64 -4.94 14.90 -0.89
N GLU A 65 -4.79 14.36 0.32
CA GLU A 65 -3.49 13.93 0.85
C GLU A 65 -2.94 12.73 0.06
N PHE A 66 -3.80 11.77 -0.29
CA PHE A 66 -3.42 10.66 -1.15
C PHE A 66 -2.96 11.13 -2.53
N GLU A 67 -3.67 12.07 -3.15
CA GLU A 67 -3.30 12.66 -4.45
C GLU A 67 -1.95 13.38 -4.37
N GLU A 68 -1.68 14.13 -3.29
CA GLU A 68 -0.41 14.84 -3.10
C GLU A 68 0.77 13.86 -2.95
N LEU A 69 0.60 12.81 -2.15
CA LEU A 69 1.65 11.82 -1.89
C LEU A 69 1.97 10.99 -3.14
N THR A 70 0.96 10.63 -3.93
CA THR A 70 1.10 9.68 -5.04
C THR A 70 1.21 10.34 -6.41
N GLY A 71 0.74 11.58 -6.56
CA GLY A 71 0.58 12.24 -7.85
C GLY A 71 -0.54 11.66 -8.72
N MET A 72 -1.38 10.78 -8.16
CA MET A 72 -2.58 10.25 -8.82
C MET A 72 -3.75 11.22 -8.65
N LYS A 73 -4.79 11.03 -9.47
CA LYS A 73 -6.11 11.68 -9.29
C LYS A 73 -7.16 10.66 -8.92
N VAL A 74 -8.10 11.04 -8.08
CA VAL A 74 -9.16 10.13 -7.63
C VAL A 74 -10.54 10.77 -7.81
N ASN A 75 -11.32 10.21 -8.71
CA ASN A 75 -12.73 10.52 -8.88
C ASN A 75 -13.55 9.56 -8.03
N ALA A 76 -13.90 9.99 -6.81
CA ALA A 76 -14.71 9.18 -5.92
C ALA A 76 -16.19 9.59 -5.95
N GLU A 77 -17.08 8.61 -6.17
CA GLU A 77 -18.52 8.76 -5.99
C GLU A 77 -18.98 7.98 -4.74
N ALA A 78 -19.89 8.57 -3.96
CA ALA A 78 -20.50 7.91 -2.81
C ALA A 78 -22.01 7.68 -3.07
N THR A 79 -22.35 6.45 -3.42
CA THR A 79 -23.68 6.04 -3.89
C THR A 79 -24.43 5.30 -2.77
N PRO A 80 -25.75 5.52 -2.59
CA PRO A 80 -26.55 4.73 -1.64
C PRO A 80 -26.45 3.23 -1.90
N GLU A 81 -26.34 2.43 -0.84
CA GLU A 81 -26.00 1.00 -0.91
C GLU A 81 -26.88 0.20 -1.88
N GLN A 82 -28.20 0.40 -1.83
CA GLN A 82 -29.14 -0.33 -2.68
C GLN A 82 -28.89 -0.08 -4.18
N GLN A 83 -28.52 1.15 -4.55
CA GLN A 83 -28.18 1.52 -5.93
C GLN A 83 -26.79 1.01 -6.31
N GLN A 84 -25.83 1.15 -5.39
CA GLN A 84 -24.45 0.74 -5.61
C GLN A 84 -24.33 -0.76 -5.84
N ARG A 85 -25.04 -1.60 -5.07
CA ARG A 85 -25.01 -3.06 -5.23
C ARG A 85 -25.54 -3.49 -6.59
N GLN A 86 -26.64 -2.89 -7.03
CA GLN A 86 -27.21 -3.16 -8.36
C GLN A 86 -26.24 -2.75 -9.48
N LYS A 87 -25.71 -1.53 -9.43
CA LYS A 87 -24.71 -1.03 -10.39
C LYS A 87 -23.48 -1.95 -10.45
N THR A 88 -22.95 -2.34 -9.29
CA THR A 88 -21.75 -3.18 -9.20
C THR A 88 -21.96 -4.56 -9.80
N VAL A 89 -23.10 -5.21 -9.51
CA VAL A 89 -23.42 -6.52 -10.10
C VAL A 89 -23.50 -6.43 -11.62
N ILE A 90 -24.18 -5.41 -12.15
CA ILE A 90 -24.35 -5.21 -13.60
C ILE A 90 -22.99 -4.97 -14.26
N GLU A 91 -22.19 -4.06 -13.72
CA GLU A 91 -20.92 -3.65 -14.32
C GLU A 91 -19.82 -4.71 -14.21
N LEU A 92 -19.74 -5.45 -13.11
CA LEU A 92 -18.79 -6.56 -13.01
C LEU A 92 -19.20 -7.73 -13.93
N SER A 93 -20.50 -7.99 -14.08
CA SER A 93 -20.99 -9.02 -15.00
C SER A 93 -20.76 -8.68 -16.46
N SER A 94 -20.70 -7.38 -16.80
CA SER A 94 -20.40 -6.94 -18.18
C SER A 94 -18.91 -7.10 -18.55
N GLY A 95 -18.04 -7.29 -17.55
CA GLY A 95 -16.58 -7.36 -17.73
C GLY A 95 -15.92 -6.01 -18.07
N LYS A 96 -16.67 -4.91 -18.03
CA LYS A 96 -16.19 -3.55 -18.33
C LYS A 96 -16.78 -2.54 -17.33
N PRO A 97 -16.33 -2.56 -16.06
CA PRO A 97 -16.81 -1.59 -15.09
C PRO A 97 -16.34 -0.18 -15.43
N SER A 98 -17.14 0.80 -15.05
CA SER A 98 -16.83 2.23 -15.14
C SER A 98 -15.93 2.73 -14.02
N PHE A 99 -15.69 1.90 -13.00
CA PHE A 99 -14.82 2.18 -11.86
C PHE A 99 -13.63 1.23 -11.84
N ASP A 100 -12.49 1.70 -11.36
CA ASP A 100 -11.28 0.91 -11.11
C ASP A 100 -11.32 0.26 -9.72
N VAL A 101 -11.95 0.94 -8.76
CA VAL A 101 -12.05 0.50 -7.37
C VAL A 101 -13.49 0.52 -6.92
N VAL A 102 -13.94 -0.55 -6.28
CA VAL A 102 -15.26 -0.62 -5.66
C VAL A 102 -15.14 -1.05 -4.20
N HIS A 103 -15.81 -0.31 -3.33
CA HIS A 103 -15.97 -0.68 -1.93
C HIS A 103 -17.29 -1.45 -1.75
N LEU A 104 -17.21 -2.66 -1.19
CA LEU A 104 -18.35 -3.50 -0.85
C LEU A 104 -18.47 -3.60 0.67
N SER A 105 -19.69 -3.40 1.18
CA SER A 105 -20.07 -3.57 2.58
C SER A 105 -20.73 -4.90 2.87
#